data_AF-A0A1A3NVF1-F1
#
_entry.id   AF-A0A1A3NVF1-F1
#
_cell.length_a   1.000
_cell.length_b   1.000
_cell.length_c   1.000
_cell.angle_alpha   90.00
_cell.angle_beta   90.00
_cell.angle_gamma   90.00
#
_symmetry.space_group_name_H-M   'P 1'
#
loop_
_entity.id
_entity.type
_entity.pdbx_description
1 polymer ?
#
loop_
_entity_poly.entity_id
_entity_poly.type
_entity_poly.pdbx_seq_one_letter_code
_entity_poly.pdbx_strand_id
1 'polypeptide(L)'
;MQQTAAPVVYRTTIRHARRVPVHGSFEYRSYSWYVDIDRLPRLPWWVRPFARLDGSLRQRLEGLFADRDIPLPGGPITALLQASGFGSAANPLSIFWCHDRDGQLRHVVADMHDGHGGHRTYLLPPADGPVLVREQSSDPPSSAVSHYLVSAPQPERQVDIRVSQHHGRRLTFTAALRGERLPASASRIAVLHLLSPLAPVIVTTRVRMQGFKAWLRRAPVVRQ
;
A
#
# COMPACT_ATOMS: atom_id res chain seq x y z
N MET A 1 -24.88 14.60 17.77
CA MET A 1 -25.21 13.41 16.95
C MET A 1 -24.03 13.14 16.03
N GLN A 2 -23.17 12.17 16.36
CA GLN A 2 -21.98 11.87 15.56
C GLN A 2 -22.39 10.96 14.40
N GLN A 3 -22.36 11.51 13.19
CA GLN A 3 -22.65 10.77 11.96
C GLN A 3 -21.53 9.74 11.77
N THR A 4 -21.85 8.47 11.97
CA THR A 4 -20.95 7.35 11.64
C THR A 4 -20.68 7.44 10.14
N ALA A 5 -19.51 7.94 9.76
CA ALA A 5 -19.11 7.96 8.35
C ALA A 5 -19.14 6.50 7.86
N ALA A 6 -20.02 6.22 6.90
CA ALA A 6 -20.19 4.87 6.39
C ALA A 6 -18.85 4.37 5.85
N PRO A 7 -18.46 3.11 6.13
CA PRO A 7 -17.23 2.55 5.57
C PRO A 7 -17.26 2.68 4.05
N VAL A 8 -16.10 2.94 3.46
CA VAL A 8 -15.95 3.09 2.02
C VAL A 8 -15.05 1.99 1.51
N VAL A 9 -15.40 1.42 0.37
CA VAL A 9 -14.54 0.46 -0.33
C VAL A 9 -14.22 1.00 -1.70
N TYR A 10 -12.96 0.94 -2.11
CA TYR A 10 -12.54 1.21 -3.47
C TYR A 10 -12.39 -0.11 -4.21
N ARG A 11 -12.98 -0.22 -5.42
CA ARG A 11 -12.63 -1.30 -6.34
C ARG A 11 -11.37 -0.90 -7.07
N THR A 12 -10.26 -1.57 -6.77
CA THR A 12 -8.93 -1.13 -7.18
C THR A 12 -8.32 -2.05 -8.22
N THR A 13 -7.62 -1.47 -9.18
CA THR A 13 -6.75 -2.15 -10.13
C THR A 13 -5.32 -1.78 -9.77
N ILE A 14 -4.49 -2.79 -9.54
CA ILE A 14 -3.10 -2.63 -9.16
C ILE A 14 -2.25 -3.08 -10.34
N ARG A 15 -1.40 -2.18 -10.83
CA ARG A 15 -0.49 -2.42 -11.94
C ARG A 15 0.94 -2.24 -11.47
N HIS A 16 1.77 -3.23 -11.74
CA HIS A 16 3.21 -3.17 -11.56
C HIS A 16 3.89 -3.26 -12.91
N ALA A 17 4.85 -2.39 -13.15
CA ALA A 17 5.69 -2.40 -14.32
C ALA A 17 7.16 -2.33 -13.87
N ARG A 18 7.94 -3.33 -14.24
CA ARG A 18 9.40 -3.34 -14.07
C ARG A 18 10.02 -3.18 -15.45
N ARG A 19 10.96 -2.24 -15.57
CA ARG A 19 11.69 -1.97 -16.83
C ARG A 19 13.10 -2.57 -16.83
N VAL A 20 13.68 -2.82 -15.65
CA VAL A 20 15.04 -3.35 -15.50
C VAL A 20 15.07 -4.47 -14.44
N PRO A 21 15.80 -5.59 -14.67
CA PRO A 21 16.60 -5.95 -15.85
C PRO A 21 15.79 -6.60 -16.99
N VAL A 22 14.55 -7.02 -16.72
CA VAL A 22 13.63 -7.59 -17.72
C VAL A 22 12.35 -6.76 -17.72
N HIS A 23 11.93 -6.34 -18.91
CA HIS A 23 10.67 -5.63 -19.10
C HIS A 23 9.50 -6.58 -18.81
N GLY A 24 8.65 -6.20 -17.88
CA GLY A 24 7.45 -6.95 -17.54
C GLY A 24 6.46 -6.08 -16.80
N SER A 25 5.19 -6.16 -17.21
CA SER A 25 4.09 -5.56 -16.47
C SER A 25 3.07 -6.62 -16.10
N PHE A 26 2.47 -6.48 -14.93
CA PHE A 26 1.31 -7.25 -14.54
C PHE A 26 0.27 -6.34 -13.90
N GLU A 27 -0.98 -6.68 -14.10
CA GLU A 27 -2.12 -5.97 -13.53
C GLU A 27 -3.08 -6.98 -12.93
N TYR A 28 -3.69 -6.62 -11.80
CA TYR A 28 -4.71 -7.43 -11.15
C TYR A 28 -5.75 -6.54 -10.46
N ARG A 29 -6.96 -7.07 -10.32
CA ARG A 29 -8.05 -6.40 -9.60
C ARG A 29 -8.04 -6.83 -8.14
N SER A 30 -8.38 -5.89 -7.28
CA SER A 30 -8.48 -6.03 -5.84
C SER A 30 -9.52 -5.04 -5.30
N TYR A 31 -9.62 -4.94 -3.99
CA TYR A 31 -10.42 -3.94 -3.31
C TYR A 31 -9.63 -3.44 -2.10
N SER A 32 -9.83 -2.16 -1.78
CA SER A 32 -9.18 -1.50 -0.65
C SER A 32 -10.22 -0.82 0.22
N TRP A 33 -10.09 -0.96 1.53
CA TRP A 33 -10.93 -0.30 2.51
C TRP A 33 -10.41 1.11 2.75
N TYR A 34 -11.30 2.08 2.72
CA TYR A 34 -11.01 3.44 3.15
C TYR A 34 -11.81 3.74 4.42
N VAL A 35 -11.08 3.87 5.53
CA VAL A 35 -11.64 3.96 6.88
C VAL A 35 -10.95 5.05 7.68
N ASP A 36 -11.68 5.62 8.62
CA ASP A 36 -11.09 6.38 9.72
C ASP A 36 -10.55 5.38 10.75
N ILE A 37 -9.25 5.46 11.09
CA ILE A 37 -8.62 4.51 12.01
C ILE A 37 -9.09 4.69 13.46
N ASP A 38 -9.66 5.85 13.80
CA ASP A 38 -10.26 6.12 15.11
C ASP A 38 -11.68 5.59 15.21
N ARG A 39 -12.30 5.34 14.06
CA ARG A 39 -13.70 4.94 13.92
C ARG A 39 -13.81 3.72 13.02
N LEU A 40 -13.00 2.70 13.30
CA LEU A 40 -13.01 1.46 12.55
C LEU A 40 -14.41 0.83 12.54
N PRO A 41 -14.92 0.39 11.37
CA PRO A 41 -16.23 -0.24 11.29
C PRO A 41 -16.22 -1.58 12.06
N ARG A 42 -17.28 -1.82 12.85
CA ARG A 42 -17.52 -3.13 13.45
C ARG A 42 -18.03 -4.08 12.38
N LEU A 43 -17.15 -4.96 11.91
CA LEU A 43 -17.50 -5.95 10.91
C LEU A 43 -18.32 -7.09 11.53
N PRO A 44 -19.36 -7.61 10.84
CA PRO A 44 -20.08 -8.80 11.26
C PRO A 44 -19.13 -9.98 11.47
N TRP A 45 -19.43 -10.86 12.43
CA TRP A 45 -18.53 -11.96 12.83
C TRP A 45 -18.10 -12.86 11.66
N TRP A 46 -18.98 -13.06 10.67
CA TRP A 46 -18.70 -13.85 9.46
C TRP A 46 -17.80 -13.13 8.44
N VAL A 47 -17.65 -11.80 8.52
CA VAL A 47 -16.72 -11.01 7.69
C VAL A 47 -15.33 -10.91 8.33
N ARG A 48 -15.24 -10.96 9.67
CA ARG A 48 -13.98 -10.81 10.43
C ARG A 48 -12.81 -11.70 9.98
N PRO A 49 -12.99 -12.99 9.59
CA PRO A 49 -11.87 -13.79 9.09
C PRO A 49 -11.34 -13.34 7.71
N PHE A 50 -12.09 -12.51 6.99
CA PHE A 50 -11.75 -12.05 5.64
C PHE A 50 -11.34 -10.57 5.56
N ALA A 51 -11.64 -9.79 6.59
CA ALA A 51 -11.24 -8.40 6.71
C ALA A 51 -10.90 -8.11 8.19
N ARG A 52 -9.60 -8.20 8.51
CA ARG A 52 -9.10 -7.82 9.84
C ARG A 52 -8.51 -6.42 9.75
N LEU A 53 -9.17 -5.47 10.40
CA LEU A 53 -8.66 -4.12 10.63
C LEU A 53 -7.95 -4.11 11.98
N ASP A 54 -6.68 -3.73 11.99
CA ASP A 54 -5.85 -3.70 13.19
C ASP A 54 -6.16 -2.42 13.99
N GLY A 55 -6.55 -2.58 15.26
CA GLY A 55 -6.80 -1.43 16.15
C GLY A 55 -5.52 -0.74 16.64
N SER A 56 -4.35 -1.37 16.46
CA SER A 56 -3.05 -0.82 16.87
C SER A 56 -2.45 0.18 15.87
N LEU A 57 -3.15 0.47 14.76
CA LEU A 57 -2.65 1.36 13.70
C LEU A 57 -2.30 2.75 14.23
N ARG A 58 -3.15 3.34 15.08
CA ARG A 58 -2.89 4.64 15.69
C ARG A 58 -1.61 4.62 16.52
N GLN A 59 -1.47 3.66 17.42
CA GLN A 59 -0.29 3.53 18.27
C GLN A 59 0.99 3.33 17.45
N ARG A 60 0.91 2.58 16.33
CA ARG A 60 2.04 2.40 15.42
C ARG A 60 2.45 3.70 14.73
N LEU A 61 1.46 4.51 14.32
CA LEU A 61 1.73 5.83 13.74
C LEU A 61 2.30 6.79 14.79
N GLU A 62 1.79 6.78 16.02
CA GLU A 62 2.33 7.59 17.11
C GLU A 62 3.80 7.26 17.37
N GLY A 63 4.17 5.96 17.42
CA GLY A 63 5.56 5.53 17.51
C GLY A 63 6.41 6.00 16.32
N LEU A 64 5.92 5.84 15.09
CA LEU A 64 6.61 6.31 13.89
C LEU A 64 6.90 7.81 13.91
N PHE A 65 5.94 8.62 14.33
CA PHE A 65 6.08 10.07 14.40
C PHE A 65 7.07 10.48 15.51
N ALA A 66 6.99 9.81 16.67
CA ALA A 66 7.94 10.00 17.76
C ALA A 66 9.38 9.64 17.35
N ASP A 67 9.59 8.52 16.67
CA ASP A 67 10.90 8.06 16.18
C ASP A 67 11.54 9.04 15.18
N ARG A 68 10.72 9.90 14.57
CA ARG A 68 11.17 10.91 13.59
C ARG A 68 11.22 12.32 14.16
N ASP A 69 10.93 12.47 15.46
CA ASP A 69 10.85 13.76 16.15
C ASP A 69 9.90 14.75 15.46
N ILE A 70 8.78 14.23 14.94
CA ILE A 70 7.74 15.01 14.25
C ILE A 70 6.44 14.86 15.03
N PRO A 71 5.74 15.96 15.35
CA PRO A 71 4.47 15.88 16.06
C PRO A 71 3.39 15.25 15.16
N LEU A 72 2.70 14.23 15.68
CA LEU A 72 1.53 13.67 15.01
C LEU A 72 0.39 14.73 15.00
N PRO A 73 -0.22 15.01 13.84
CA PRO A 73 -1.38 15.89 13.77
C PRO A 73 -2.52 15.42 14.68
N GLY A 74 -3.13 16.36 15.40
CA GLY A 74 -4.17 16.05 16.39
C GLY A 74 -5.57 15.79 15.85
N GLY A 75 -5.72 15.56 14.53
CA GLY A 75 -6.98 15.34 13.85
C GLY A 75 -7.22 13.87 13.44
N PRO A 76 -8.26 13.63 12.63
CA PRO A 76 -8.59 12.28 12.17
C PRO A 76 -7.52 11.74 11.23
N ILE A 77 -7.30 10.43 11.30
CA ILE A 77 -6.39 9.74 10.39
C ILE A 77 -7.22 8.78 9.54
N THR A 78 -7.28 9.04 8.24
CA THR A 78 -7.91 8.11 7.30
C THR A 78 -6.88 7.18 6.69
N ALA A 79 -7.27 5.95 6.42
CA ALA A 79 -6.38 4.92 5.92
C ALA A 79 -6.99 4.18 4.73
N LEU A 80 -6.17 3.93 3.71
CA LEU A 80 -6.45 2.98 2.64
C LEU A 80 -5.69 1.69 2.94
N LEU A 81 -6.45 0.62 3.18
CA LEU A 81 -5.94 -0.67 3.62
C LEU A 81 -6.40 -1.77 2.66
N GLN A 82 -5.51 -2.62 2.17
CA GLN A 82 -5.95 -3.84 1.50
C GLN A 82 -6.36 -4.88 2.53
N ALA A 83 -7.58 -5.42 2.41
CA ALA A 83 -8.04 -6.45 3.33
C ALA A 83 -7.33 -7.77 3.05
N SER A 84 -6.59 -8.22 4.04
CA SER A 84 -5.97 -9.54 4.12
C SER A 84 -7.02 -10.60 4.46
N GLY A 85 -7.33 -11.49 3.52
CA GLY A 85 -8.17 -12.68 3.75
C GLY A 85 -7.33 -13.94 3.99
N PHE A 86 -7.85 -14.89 4.79
CA PHE A 86 -7.23 -16.20 5.04
C PHE A 86 -5.81 -16.15 5.62
N GLY A 87 -5.58 -15.36 6.68
CA GLY A 87 -4.32 -15.40 7.45
C GLY A 87 -3.07 -14.95 6.70
N SER A 88 -3.17 -14.59 5.43
CA SER A 88 -2.09 -13.97 4.68
C SER A 88 -2.10 -12.47 4.96
N ALA A 89 -1.28 -12.02 5.90
CA ALA A 89 -1.07 -10.61 6.23
C ALA A 89 -0.36 -9.81 5.12
N ALA A 90 -0.45 -10.25 3.86
CA ALA A 90 0.12 -9.59 2.71
C ALA A 90 -0.76 -8.40 2.32
N ASN A 91 -0.74 -7.33 3.13
CA ASN A 91 -1.18 -6.01 2.73
C ASN A 91 0.05 -5.29 2.16
N PRO A 92 0.31 -5.35 0.84
CA PRO A 92 1.56 -4.88 0.26
C PRO A 92 1.72 -3.35 0.37
N LEU A 93 0.62 -2.61 0.59
CA LEU A 93 0.62 -1.16 0.66
C LEU A 93 -0.52 -0.65 1.56
N SER A 94 -0.17 0.05 2.63
CA SER A 94 -1.10 0.85 3.44
C SER A 94 -0.75 2.33 3.30
N ILE A 95 -1.76 3.17 3.08
CA ILE A 95 -1.56 4.62 3.05
C ILE A 95 -2.43 5.28 4.10
N PHE A 96 -1.85 6.20 4.86
CA PHE A 96 -2.53 6.97 5.89
C PHE A 96 -2.45 8.46 5.57
N TRP A 97 -3.58 9.16 5.65
CA TRP A 97 -3.67 10.61 5.54
C TRP A 97 -3.94 11.17 6.92
N CYS A 98 -2.98 11.91 7.45
CA CYS A 98 -3.02 12.49 8.79
C CYS A 98 -3.47 13.95 8.70
N HIS A 99 -4.60 14.26 9.31
CA HIS A 99 -5.18 15.60 9.30
C HIS A 99 -4.96 16.31 10.64
N ASP A 100 -4.93 17.63 10.62
CA ASP A 100 -5.05 18.42 11.85
C ASP A 100 -6.52 18.50 12.32
N ARG A 101 -6.73 19.22 13.43
CA ARG A 101 -8.05 19.42 14.04
C ARG A 101 -9.01 20.22 13.14
N ASP A 102 -8.46 21.00 12.22
CA ASP A 102 -9.21 21.80 11.24
C ASP A 102 -9.54 20.98 9.97
N GLY A 103 -9.09 19.73 9.92
CA GLY A 103 -9.34 18.81 8.80
C GLY A 103 -8.36 18.97 7.63
N GLN A 104 -7.31 19.78 7.78
CA GLN A 104 -6.30 19.98 6.73
C GLN A 104 -5.31 18.82 6.73
N LEU A 105 -4.95 18.35 5.53
CA LEU A 105 -3.95 17.31 5.37
C LEU A 105 -2.57 17.85 5.76
N ARG A 106 -1.95 17.23 6.78
CA ARG A 106 -0.63 17.63 7.28
C ARG A 106 0.47 16.66 6.88
N HIS A 107 0.17 15.37 6.82
CA HIS A 107 1.14 14.34 6.46
C HIS A 107 0.46 13.17 5.76
N VAL A 108 1.23 12.49 4.89
CA VAL A 108 0.84 11.21 4.32
C VAL A 108 1.87 10.16 4.71
N VAL A 109 1.45 9.04 5.27
CA VAL A 109 2.31 7.91 5.58
C VAL A 109 2.06 6.81 4.56
N ALA A 110 3.10 6.40 3.85
CA ALA A 110 3.05 5.24 2.94
C ALA A 110 3.85 4.09 3.56
N ASP A 111 3.14 3.05 3.99
CA ASP A 111 3.73 1.84 4.56
C ASP A 111 3.69 0.70 3.53
N MET A 112 4.87 0.35 3.02
CA MET A 112 5.05 -0.62 1.95
C MET A 112 5.67 -1.90 2.48
N HIS A 113 5.01 -3.03 2.26
CA HIS A 113 5.51 -4.34 2.65
C HIS A 113 6.10 -5.04 1.42
N ASP A 114 7.37 -5.44 1.49
CA ASP A 114 7.88 -6.43 0.57
C ASP A 114 7.43 -7.81 1.04
N GLY A 115 6.98 -8.67 0.14
CA GLY A 115 6.43 -9.98 0.50
C GLY A 115 7.42 -10.96 1.18
N HIS A 116 8.59 -10.49 1.61
CA HIS A 116 9.65 -11.25 2.27
C HIS A 116 9.83 -10.84 3.74
N GLY A 117 8.90 -10.05 4.29
CA GLY A 117 8.90 -9.65 5.70
C GLY A 117 9.59 -8.31 5.97
N GLY A 118 10.17 -7.67 4.94
CA GLY A 118 10.60 -6.29 5.01
C GLY A 118 9.42 -5.35 4.90
N HIS A 119 9.42 -4.28 5.70
CA HIS A 119 8.48 -3.17 5.56
C HIS A 119 9.28 -1.87 5.51
N ARG A 120 8.79 -0.92 4.70
CA ARG A 120 9.37 0.40 4.56
C ARG A 120 8.28 1.43 4.69
N THR A 121 8.43 2.27 5.70
CA THR A 121 7.49 3.34 6.00
C THR A 121 8.08 4.69 5.63
N TYR A 122 7.35 5.41 4.79
CA TYR A 122 7.73 6.74 4.31
C TYR A 122 6.74 7.78 4.83
N LEU A 123 7.29 8.81 5.47
CA LEU A 123 6.53 9.99 5.87
C LEU A 123 6.70 11.06 4.78
N LEU A 124 5.58 11.49 4.23
CA LEU A 124 5.50 12.44 3.12
C LEU A 124 4.85 13.73 3.58
N PRO A 125 5.30 14.89 3.08
CA PRO A 125 4.58 16.15 3.21
C PRO A 125 3.24 16.08 2.45
N PRO A 126 2.28 16.96 2.78
CA PRO A 126 1.06 17.08 2.01
C PRO A 126 1.42 17.68 0.64
N ALA A 127 1.03 17.01 -0.43
CA ALA A 127 1.34 17.45 -1.78
C ALA A 127 0.25 16.98 -2.76
N ASP A 128 -0.07 17.85 -3.72
CA ASP A 128 -0.97 17.54 -4.84
C ASP A 128 -0.27 16.74 -5.94
N GLY A 129 1.06 16.60 -5.86
CA GLY A 129 1.91 15.98 -6.86
C GLY A 129 2.90 14.97 -6.28
N PRO A 130 3.75 14.37 -7.14
CA PRO A 130 4.72 13.37 -6.72
C PRO A 130 5.78 13.97 -5.77
N VAL A 131 5.93 13.36 -4.61
CA VAL A 131 6.97 13.67 -3.62
C VAL A 131 8.20 12.82 -3.90
N LEU A 132 9.37 13.46 -3.97
CA LEU A 132 10.65 12.77 -4.07
C LEU A 132 11.10 12.26 -2.70
N VAL A 133 11.37 10.96 -2.64
CA VAL A 133 11.83 10.25 -1.46
C VAL A 133 13.13 9.53 -1.81
N ARG A 134 14.24 9.89 -1.16
CA ARG A 134 15.52 9.21 -1.43
C ARG A 134 15.56 7.88 -0.71
N GLU A 135 16.04 6.86 -1.40
CA GLU A 135 16.37 5.58 -0.77
C GLU A 135 17.65 5.77 0.03
N GLN A 136 17.56 5.71 1.36
CA GLN A 136 18.74 5.61 2.21
C GLN A 136 19.27 4.18 2.07
N SER A 137 20.17 3.97 1.12
CA SER A 137 20.92 2.72 1.03
C SER A 137 22.18 2.85 1.89
N SER A 138 22.46 1.85 2.72
CA SER A 138 23.69 1.77 3.53
C SER A 138 24.93 1.36 2.73
N ASP A 139 24.80 1.21 1.40
CA ASP A 139 25.88 0.78 0.51
C ASP A 139 26.71 1.97 -0.02
N PRO A 140 28.03 1.77 -0.29
CA PRO A 140 28.96 2.83 -0.64
C PRO A 140 28.57 3.57 -1.95
N PRO A 141 28.96 4.86 -2.07
CA PRO A 141 28.48 5.76 -3.11
C PRO A 141 29.21 5.51 -4.44
N SER A 142 28.91 4.42 -5.13
CA SER A 142 29.48 4.16 -6.47
C SER A 142 28.45 3.87 -7.56
N SER A 143 27.17 4.04 -7.28
CA SER A 143 26.11 3.97 -8.30
C SER A 143 25.02 4.99 -8.00
N ALA A 144 24.42 5.58 -9.04
CA ALA A 144 23.53 6.71 -8.93
C ALA A 144 22.41 6.48 -7.91
N VAL A 145 22.19 7.46 -7.03
CA VAL A 145 21.25 7.36 -5.90
C VAL A 145 19.85 6.99 -6.40
N SER A 146 19.33 5.85 -5.91
CA SER A 146 17.95 5.44 -6.13
C SER A 146 17.01 6.36 -5.36
N HIS A 147 15.94 6.80 -6.02
CA HIS A 147 14.88 7.59 -5.38
C HIS A 147 13.51 7.12 -5.86
N TYR A 148 12.52 7.32 -5.00
CA TYR A 148 11.12 7.10 -5.29
C TYR A 148 10.42 8.43 -5.53
N LEU A 149 9.48 8.45 -6.47
CA LEU A 149 8.46 9.48 -6.58
C LEU A 149 7.15 8.86 -6.12
N VAL A 150 6.58 9.40 -5.04
CA VAL A 150 5.33 8.91 -4.44
C VAL A 150 4.25 9.97 -4.62
N SER A 151 3.17 9.61 -5.30
CA SER A 151 1.96 10.43 -5.45
C SER A 151 0.82 9.70 -4.77
N ALA A 152 0.29 10.29 -3.70
CA ALA A 152 -0.79 9.71 -2.91
C ALA A 152 -1.80 10.80 -2.50
N PRO A 153 -2.51 11.40 -3.48
CA PRO A 153 -3.54 12.39 -3.19
C PRO A 153 -4.64 11.79 -2.30
N GLN A 154 -5.31 12.64 -1.53
CA GLN A 154 -6.42 12.22 -0.70
C GLN A 154 -7.55 11.63 -1.57
N PRO A 155 -8.06 10.44 -1.25
CA PRO A 155 -9.03 9.77 -2.10
C PRO A 155 -10.45 10.28 -1.84
N GLU A 156 -11.14 10.68 -2.91
CA GLU A 156 -12.52 11.20 -2.84
C GLU A 156 -13.53 10.32 -3.58
N ARG A 157 -13.74 10.56 -4.88
CA ARG A 157 -14.56 9.70 -5.76
C ARG A 157 -13.72 8.57 -6.35
N GLN A 158 -12.42 8.81 -6.47
CA GLN A 158 -11.45 7.89 -7.03
C GLN A 158 -10.21 7.91 -6.16
N VAL A 159 -9.47 6.79 -6.20
CA VAL A 159 -8.14 6.68 -5.64
C VAL A 159 -7.15 6.49 -6.80
N ASP A 160 -6.05 7.24 -6.79
CA ASP A 160 -4.95 7.09 -7.75
C ASP A 160 -3.61 7.29 -7.03
N ILE A 161 -3.02 6.19 -6.61
CA ILE A 161 -1.73 6.15 -5.94
C ILE A 161 -0.69 5.67 -6.93
N ARG A 162 0.44 6.36 -7.01
CA ARG A 162 1.55 5.99 -7.89
C ARG A 162 2.86 6.07 -7.14
N VAL A 163 3.66 5.03 -7.28
CA VAL A 163 5.02 4.94 -6.77
C VAL A 163 5.92 4.59 -7.93
N SER A 164 6.88 5.44 -8.27
CA SER A 164 7.90 5.14 -9.28
C SER A 164 9.29 5.16 -8.67
N GLN A 165 10.08 4.12 -8.91
CA GLN A 165 11.48 4.07 -8.52
C GLN A 165 12.35 4.48 -9.70
N HIS A 166 13.29 5.37 -9.45
CA HIS A 166 14.25 5.88 -10.41
C HIS A 166 15.66 5.59 -9.91
N HIS A 167 16.52 5.12 -10.81
CA HIS A 167 17.96 5.03 -10.60
C HIS A 167 18.59 6.10 -11.50
N GLY A 168 19.08 7.19 -10.90
CA GLY A 168 19.42 8.40 -11.65
C GLY A 168 18.23 8.92 -12.46
N ARG A 169 18.38 9.09 -13.78
CA ARG A 169 17.27 9.53 -14.67
C ARG A 169 16.42 8.38 -15.21
N ARG A 170 16.75 7.12 -14.91
CA ARG A 170 16.08 5.95 -15.50
C ARG A 170 14.98 5.43 -14.58
N LEU A 171 13.76 5.32 -15.12
CA LEU A 171 12.64 4.66 -14.46
C LEU A 171 12.86 3.14 -14.43
N THR A 172 13.03 2.57 -13.23
CA THR A 172 13.30 1.13 -13.05
C THR A 172 12.03 0.34 -12.73
N PHE A 173 11.14 0.93 -11.93
CA PHE A 173 9.91 0.30 -11.47
C PHE A 173 8.77 1.31 -11.30
N THR A 174 7.54 0.86 -11.54
CA THR A 174 6.32 1.63 -11.27
C THR A 174 5.27 0.72 -10.67
N ALA A 175 4.68 1.14 -9.56
CA ALA A 175 3.45 0.59 -9.01
C ALA A 175 2.36 1.67 -9.10
N ALA A 176 1.18 1.30 -9.58
CA ALA A 176 0.01 2.16 -9.60
C ALA A 176 -1.17 1.41 -9.01
N LEU A 177 -1.89 2.04 -8.09
CA LEU A 177 -3.16 1.58 -7.56
C LEU A 177 -4.22 2.61 -7.95
N ARG A 178 -5.22 2.17 -8.71
CA ARG A 178 -6.32 3.04 -9.15
C ARG A 178 -7.66 2.41 -8.84
N GLY A 179 -8.65 3.19 -8.44
CA GLY A 179 -9.96 2.62 -8.17
C GLY A 179 -11.06 3.65 -8.00
N GLU A 180 -12.30 3.17 -8.06
CA GLU A 180 -13.49 3.99 -7.88
C GLU A 180 -14.14 3.70 -6.53
N ARG A 181 -14.67 4.77 -5.92
CA ARG A 181 -15.37 4.70 -4.65
C ARG A 181 -16.68 3.94 -4.81
N LEU A 182 -16.86 2.93 -3.98
CA LEU A 182 -18.11 2.20 -3.82
C LEU A 182 -18.65 2.39 -2.40
N PRO A 183 -19.97 2.63 -2.24
CA PRO A 183 -20.58 2.57 -0.92
C PRO A 183 -20.44 1.15 -0.38
N ALA A 184 -19.94 1.01 0.85
CA ALA A 184 -19.77 -0.30 1.48
C ALA A 184 -21.12 -0.80 2.01
N SER A 185 -21.99 -1.28 1.11
CA SER A 185 -23.16 -2.06 1.53
C SER A 185 -22.73 -3.49 1.87
N ALA A 186 -23.26 -4.06 2.95
CA ALA A 186 -22.90 -5.41 3.41
C ALA A 186 -23.04 -6.48 2.30
N SER A 187 -24.04 -6.33 1.42
CA SER A 187 -24.26 -7.18 0.25
C SER A 187 -23.16 -7.06 -0.81
N ARG A 188 -22.68 -5.84 -1.10
CA ARG A 188 -21.60 -5.60 -2.06
C ARG A 188 -20.25 -6.03 -1.51
N ILE A 189 -20.04 -5.85 -0.22
CA ILE A 189 -18.86 -6.37 0.50
C ILE A 189 -18.83 -7.90 0.35
N ALA A 190 -19.93 -8.60 0.63
CA ALA A 190 -20.04 -10.05 0.45
C ALA A 190 -19.76 -10.51 -1.00
N VAL A 191 -20.32 -9.83 -2.01
CA VAL A 191 -20.09 -10.15 -3.43
C VAL A 191 -18.64 -9.89 -3.85
N LEU A 192 -18.04 -8.77 -3.44
CA LEU A 192 -16.65 -8.44 -3.74
C LEU A 192 -15.67 -9.44 -3.11
N HIS A 193 -15.99 -9.92 -1.91
CA HIS A 193 -15.22 -10.96 -1.23
C HIS A 193 -15.35 -12.33 -1.91
N LEU A 194 -16.55 -12.72 -2.36
CA LEU A 194 -16.79 -13.98 -3.06
C LEU A 194 -16.08 -14.03 -4.43
N LEU A 195 -15.94 -12.87 -5.08
CA LEU A 195 -15.29 -12.74 -6.40
C LEU A 195 -13.78 -12.49 -6.35
N SER A 196 -13.20 -12.21 -5.16
CA SER A 196 -11.78 -11.85 -5.01
C SER A 196 -10.85 -12.82 -4.25
N PRO A 197 -11.17 -14.11 -3.97
CA PRO A 197 -10.25 -14.96 -3.22
C PRO A 197 -8.97 -15.35 -4.00
N LEU A 198 -8.93 -15.12 -5.32
CA LEU A 198 -7.82 -15.55 -6.17
C LEU A 198 -6.69 -14.50 -6.31
N ALA A 199 -6.93 -13.23 -5.98
CA ALA A 199 -5.92 -12.18 -6.19
C ALA A 199 -4.66 -12.33 -5.31
N PRO A 200 -4.76 -12.65 -3.99
CA PRO A 200 -3.58 -12.89 -3.17
C PRO A 200 -2.81 -14.13 -3.65
N VAL A 201 -3.50 -15.23 -4.00
CA VAL A 201 -2.87 -16.47 -4.50
C VAL A 201 -2.13 -16.22 -5.81
N ILE A 202 -2.70 -15.45 -6.74
CA ILE A 202 -2.05 -15.10 -8.01
C ILE A 202 -0.80 -14.25 -7.78
N VAL A 203 -0.83 -13.29 -6.85
CA VAL A 203 0.34 -12.45 -6.53
C VAL A 203 1.45 -13.26 -5.85
N THR A 204 1.14 -14.05 -4.83
CA THR A 204 2.14 -14.89 -4.13
C THR A 204 2.73 -15.96 -5.05
N THR A 205 1.90 -16.58 -5.90
CA THR A 205 2.35 -17.60 -6.86
C THR A 205 3.26 -16.98 -7.91
N ARG A 206 2.99 -15.76 -8.40
CA ARG A 206 3.78 -15.16 -9.49
C ARG A 206 5.03 -14.44 -9.00
N VAL A 207 5.03 -13.86 -7.80
CA VAL A 207 6.25 -13.35 -7.14
C VAL A 207 7.20 -14.51 -6.84
N ARG A 208 6.69 -15.63 -6.31
CA ARG A 208 7.48 -16.86 -6.12
C ARG A 208 7.96 -17.44 -7.45
N MET A 209 7.13 -17.48 -8.50
CA MET A 209 7.55 -17.95 -9.83
C MET A 209 8.57 -17.03 -10.49
N GLN A 210 8.55 -15.71 -10.28
CA GLN A 210 9.58 -14.79 -10.80
C GLN A 210 10.91 -14.96 -10.07
N GLY A 211 10.90 -15.16 -8.75
CA GLY A 211 12.10 -15.55 -7.98
C GLY A 211 12.66 -16.91 -8.41
N PHE A 212 11.78 -17.90 -8.61
CA PHE A 212 12.15 -19.25 -9.05
C PHE A 212 12.65 -19.28 -10.51
N LYS A 213 12.06 -18.49 -11.42
CA LYS A 213 12.49 -18.39 -12.82
C LYS A 213 13.78 -17.58 -12.99
N ALA A 214 14.13 -16.73 -12.02
CA ALA A 214 15.44 -16.10 -11.93
C ALA A 214 16.50 -17.07 -11.36
N TRP A 215 16.12 -17.90 -10.37
CA TRP A 215 16.95 -18.97 -9.82
C TRP A 215 17.27 -20.06 -10.87
N LEU A 216 16.28 -20.52 -11.63
CA LEU A 216 16.46 -21.45 -12.75
C LEU A 216 17.33 -20.90 -13.89
N ARG A 217 17.40 -19.57 -14.07
CA ARG A 217 18.29 -18.93 -15.07
C ARG A 217 19.71 -18.66 -14.53
N ARG A 218 20.01 -19.03 -13.27
CA ARG A 218 21.34 -18.91 -12.64
C ARG A 218 21.99 -20.26 -12.33
N ALA A 219 21.61 -21.33 -13.03
CA ALA A 219 22.38 -22.57 -12.99
C ALA A 219 23.22 -22.77 -14.26
N PRO A 220 24.47 -22.28 -14.31
CA PRO A 220 25.56 -23.07 -14.85
C PRO A 220 26.18 -23.84 -13.67
N VAL A 221 25.93 -25.14 -13.61
CA VAL A 221 26.84 -26.05 -12.91
C VAL A 221 28.11 -26.07 -13.74
N VAL A 222 29.12 -25.32 -13.31
CA VAL A 222 30.50 -25.62 -13.68
C VAL A 222 31.18 -26.10 -12.42
N ARG A 223 31.33 -27.43 -12.34
CA ARG A 223 32.30 -28.10 -11.48
C ARG A 223 33.68 -27.61 -11.89
N GLN A 224 34.47 -27.18 -10.91
CA GLN A 224 35.90 -27.45 -10.89
C GLN A 224 36.18 -28.29 -9.65
#